data_AF-A0A835HFD6-F1
#
_entry.id   AF-A0A835HFD6-F1
#
_cell.length_a   1.000
_cell.length_b   1.000
_cell.length_c   1.000
_cell.angle_alpha   90.00
_cell.angle_beta   90.00
_cell.angle_gamma   90.00
#
_symmetry.space_group_name_H-M   'P 1'
#
loop_
_entity.id
_entity.type
_entity.pdbx_description
1 polymer ?
#
loop_
_entity_poly.entity_id
_entity_poly.type
_entity_poly.pdbx_seq_one_letter_code
_entity_poly.pdbx_strand_id
1 'polypeptide(L)'
;MATSEENSSLFPIFILTLMALPLVPYTMIKLSRAVSKKTKSIHCQCSVCSRSGKYRKSIFKRISNFSTYSNLTLVLLWVIMGVLVYYIKHISREVQPFEPFSILGLEPGASDSEIKKAYRRLSIQYHPDKNPDPEANTYFVDFISKAYQALTDPTSRENFEKYGHPDGRQGLQMGIALPQFLLNIDGASGGVLLAWDSWSLYSFTLDSGCHLSLKVIKVYGKLCHASNVIYILLLHETVFGSQV
;
A
#
# COMPACT_ATOMS: atom_id res chain seq x y z
N MET A 1 -3.07 -1.37 -25.46
CA MET A 1 -2.38 -0.37 -24.61
C MET A 1 -3.12 -0.08 -23.29
N ALA A 2 -4.34 -0.58 -23.06
CA ALA A 2 -5.10 -0.39 -21.82
C ALA A 2 -4.49 -1.01 -20.53
N THR A 3 -3.51 -1.92 -20.65
CA THR A 3 -2.99 -2.69 -19.52
C THR A 3 -2.17 -1.85 -18.52
N SER A 4 -1.56 -0.73 -18.94
CA SER A 4 -0.75 0.11 -18.03
C SER A 4 -1.60 0.97 -17.10
N GLU A 5 -2.74 1.46 -17.57
CA GLU A 5 -3.64 2.33 -16.80
C GLU A 5 -4.45 1.52 -15.77
N GLU A 6 -4.96 0.36 -16.19
CA GLU A 6 -5.66 -0.56 -15.28
C GLU A 6 -4.75 -1.00 -14.12
N ASN A 7 -3.51 -1.40 -14.41
CA ASN A 7 -2.54 -1.80 -13.38
C ASN A 7 -2.20 -0.66 -12.40
N SER A 8 -2.23 0.59 -12.86
CA SER A 8 -1.98 1.77 -12.02
C SER A 8 -3.11 2.01 -11.02
N SER A 9 -4.36 1.71 -11.39
CA SER A 9 -5.52 1.81 -10.49
C SER A 9 -5.59 0.67 -9.45
N LEU A 10 -5.06 -0.51 -9.80
CA LEU A 10 -5.07 -1.70 -8.94
C LEU A 10 -3.99 -1.67 -7.85
N PHE A 11 -2.84 -1.03 -8.11
CA PHE A 11 -1.73 -0.99 -7.15
C PHE A 11 -2.08 -0.32 -5.81
N PRO A 12 -2.74 0.86 -5.75
CA PRO A 12 -3.17 1.46 -4.48
C PRO A 12 -4.11 0.55 -3.67
N ILE A 13 -4.98 -0.21 -4.35
CA ILE A 13 -5.90 -1.16 -3.71
C ILE A 13 -5.12 -2.34 -3.12
N PHE A 14 -4.11 -2.83 -3.82
CA PHE A 14 -3.20 -3.87 -3.31
C PHE A 14 -2.45 -3.39 -2.04
N ILE A 15 -1.88 -2.18 -2.08
CA ILE A 15 -1.20 -1.60 -0.90
C ILE A 15 -2.18 -1.39 0.27
N LEU A 16 -3.42 -0.97 -0.01
CA LEU A 16 -4.45 -0.84 1.00
C LEU A 16 -4.73 -2.17 1.71
N THR A 17 -4.87 -3.26 0.95
CA THR A 17 -5.15 -4.59 1.52
C THR A 17 -3.97 -5.13 2.35
N LEU A 18 -2.73 -4.96 1.86
CA LEU A 18 -1.53 -5.33 2.61
C LEU A 18 -1.38 -4.56 3.93
N MET A 19 -1.71 -3.28 3.96
CA MET A 19 -1.66 -2.48 5.18
C MET A 19 -2.83 -2.76 6.13
N ALA A 20 -4.03 -2.98 5.60
CA ALA A 20 -5.24 -3.21 6.41
C ALA A 20 -5.18 -4.55 7.16
N LEU A 21 -4.64 -5.60 6.52
CA LEU A 21 -4.62 -6.97 7.07
C LEU A 21 -3.95 -7.08 8.45
N PRO A 22 -2.77 -6.49 8.71
CA PRO A 22 -2.19 -6.48 10.06
C PRO A 22 -2.72 -5.34 10.95
N LEU A 23 -3.07 -4.18 10.39
CA LEU A 23 -3.42 -2.99 11.17
C LEU A 23 -4.77 -3.14 11.91
N VAL A 24 -5.77 -3.71 11.25
CA VAL A 24 -7.11 -3.92 11.83
C VAL A 24 -7.10 -4.90 13.01
N PRO A 25 -6.55 -6.13 12.92
CA PRO A 25 -6.53 -7.05 14.05
C PRO A 25 -5.64 -6.53 15.19
N TYR A 26 -4.53 -5.86 14.88
CA TYR A 26 -3.67 -5.28 15.91
C TYR A 26 -4.38 -4.19 16.72
N THR A 27 -5.14 -3.32 16.05
CA THR A 27 -5.90 -2.26 16.72
C THR A 27 -7.08 -2.82 17.52
N MET A 28 -7.75 -3.87 17.03
CA MET A 28 -8.79 -4.60 17.76
C MET A 28 -8.25 -5.28 19.03
N ILE A 29 -7.08 -5.92 18.97
CA ILE A 29 -6.45 -6.55 20.15
C ILE A 29 -5.98 -5.47 21.15
N LYS A 30 -5.42 -4.36 20.67
CA LYS A 30 -4.97 -3.27 21.54
C LYS A 30 -6.14 -2.58 22.24
N LEU A 31 -7.23 -2.34 21.50
CA LEU A 31 -8.44 -1.73 22.02
C LEU A 31 -9.15 -2.66 23.02
N SER A 32 -9.32 -3.94 22.70
CA SER A 32 -9.91 -4.92 23.62
C SER A 32 -9.10 -5.08 24.92
N ARG A 33 -7.76 -5.09 24.84
CA ARG A 33 -6.88 -5.06 26.02
C ARG A 33 -6.95 -3.75 26.80
N ALA A 34 -7.14 -2.62 26.12
CA ALA A 34 -7.30 -1.32 26.77
C ALA A 34 -8.64 -1.24 27.55
N VAL A 35 -9.71 -1.74 26.95
CA VAL A 35 -11.05 -1.81 27.57
C VAL A 35 -11.08 -2.81 28.74
N SER A 36 -10.38 -3.94 28.61
CA SER A 36 -10.32 -4.97 29.67
C SER A 36 -9.44 -4.60 30.88
N LYS A 37 -8.63 -3.54 30.80
CA LYS A 37 -7.84 -3.05 31.95
C LYS A 37 -8.76 -2.44 33.01
N LYS A 38 -9.28 -3.29 33.89
CA LYS A 38 -9.96 -2.90 35.13
C LYS A 38 -9.00 -2.04 35.95
N THR A 39 -9.26 -0.73 36.00
CA THR A 39 -8.48 0.17 36.85
C THR A 39 -8.79 -0.21 38.29
N LYS A 40 -7.80 -0.80 38.99
CA LYS A 40 -7.83 -0.90 40.45
C LYS A 40 -7.79 0.54 40.98
N SER A 41 -8.95 1.10 41.29
CA SER A 41 -9.04 2.33 42.07
C SER A 41 -8.62 1.98 43.50
N ILE A 42 -7.47 2.50 43.92
CA ILE A 42 -7.08 2.47 45.33
C ILE A 42 -7.97 3.50 46.03
N HIS A 43 -9.01 3.03 46.70
CA HIS A 43 -9.91 3.87 47.48
C HIS A 43 -9.25 4.21 48.81
N CYS A 44 -8.45 5.27 48.85
CA CYS A 44 -7.89 5.81 50.09
C CYS A 44 -8.41 7.24 50.30
N GLN A 45 -9.08 7.48 51.43
CA GLN A 45 -9.63 8.78 51.83
C GLN A 45 -8.81 9.41 52.97
N CYS A 46 -7.48 9.50 52.84
CA CYS A 46 -6.67 10.25 53.80
C CYS A 46 -6.19 11.59 53.22
N SER A 47 -6.15 12.62 54.07
CA SER A 47 -5.71 13.98 53.71
C SER A 47 -4.24 14.04 53.25
N VAL A 48 -3.42 13.08 53.67
CA VAL A 48 -2.01 12.93 53.27
C VAL A 48 -1.88 12.51 51.80
N CYS A 49 -2.79 11.68 51.29
CA CYS A 49 -2.75 11.20 49.90
C CYS A 49 -3.21 12.26 48.89
N SER A 50 -4.15 13.16 49.25
CA SER A 50 -4.62 14.19 48.31
C SER A 50 -3.58 15.31 48.10
N ARG A 51 -2.83 15.68 49.15
CA ARG A 51 -1.84 16.78 49.12
C ARG A 51 -0.52 16.42 48.44
N SER A 52 -0.20 15.12 48.31
CA SER A 52 1.07 14.63 47.76
C SER A 52 1.22 14.80 46.24
N GLY A 53 0.17 15.18 45.49
CA GLY A 53 0.22 15.37 44.02
C GLY A 53 0.52 14.09 43.21
N LYS A 54 0.73 12.94 43.88
CA LYS A 54 1.00 11.63 43.28
C LYS A 54 -0.11 11.17 42.34
N TYR A 55 -1.36 11.54 42.61
CA TYR A 55 -2.51 11.24 41.74
C TYR A 55 -2.41 11.96 40.38
N ARG A 56 -2.00 13.24 40.37
CA ARG A 56 -1.83 14.04 39.14
C ARG A 56 -0.64 13.56 38.30
N LYS A 57 0.47 13.16 38.94
CA LYS A 57 1.62 12.49 38.28
C LYS A 57 1.25 11.12 37.68
N SER A 58 0.33 10.37 38.30
CA SER A 58 -0.15 9.07 37.80
C SER A 58 -0.97 9.20 36.50
N ILE A 59 -1.86 10.20 36.43
CA ILE A 59 -2.64 10.49 35.22
C ILE A 59 -1.74 10.98 34.08
N PHE A 60 -0.82 11.92 34.36
CA PHE A 60 0.11 12.41 33.34
C PHE A 60 1.07 11.32 32.86
N LYS A 61 1.53 10.41 33.74
CA LYS A 61 2.33 9.24 33.37
C LYS A 61 1.52 8.22 32.55
N ARG A 62 0.21 8.12 32.76
CA ARG A 62 -0.71 7.27 31.98
C ARG A 62 -0.98 7.87 30.59
N ILE A 63 -1.10 9.18 30.47
CA ILE A 63 -1.22 9.91 29.18
C ILE A 63 0.12 9.92 28.43
N SER A 64 1.25 10.11 29.10
CA SER A 64 2.58 10.04 28.48
C SER A 64 2.93 8.61 28.04
N ASN A 65 2.47 7.60 28.77
CA ASN A 65 2.61 6.20 28.33
C ASN A 65 1.63 5.83 27.21
N PHE A 66 0.50 6.55 27.09
CA PHE A 66 -0.38 6.45 25.92
C PHE A 66 0.24 7.17 24.72
N SER A 67 1.00 8.25 24.92
CA SER A 67 1.88 8.86 23.93
C SER A 67 3.24 8.14 23.85
N THR A 68 3.24 6.81 23.96
CA THR A 68 4.40 6.02 23.55
C THR A 68 4.44 5.98 22.03
N TYR A 69 5.65 5.99 21.47
CA TYR A 69 5.94 5.90 20.03
C TYR A 69 5.03 4.90 19.29
N SER A 70 4.69 3.77 19.94
CA SER A 70 3.75 2.74 19.44
C SER A 70 2.29 3.18 19.20
N ASN A 71 1.77 4.20 19.87
CA ASN A 71 0.42 4.73 19.59
C ASN A 71 0.47 5.82 18.51
N LEU A 72 1.55 6.61 18.46
CA LEU A 72 1.76 7.59 17.40
C LEU A 72 1.90 6.92 16.03
N THR A 73 2.67 5.83 15.96
CA THR A 73 2.82 5.05 14.71
C THR A 73 1.50 4.46 14.23
N LEU A 74 0.61 4.04 15.13
CA LEU A 74 -0.71 3.57 14.75
C LEU A 74 -1.60 4.68 14.19
N VAL A 75 -1.62 5.83 14.84
CA VAL A 75 -2.40 6.98 14.35
C VAL A 75 -1.91 7.39 12.97
N LEU A 76 -0.58 7.43 12.76
CA LEU A 76 0.02 7.71 11.47
C LEU A 76 -0.38 6.67 10.41
N LEU A 77 -0.34 5.37 10.74
CA LEU A 77 -0.77 4.30 9.83
C LEU A 77 -2.26 4.39 9.46
N TRP A 78 -3.14 4.77 10.39
CA TRP A 78 -4.55 5.02 10.11
C TRP A 78 -4.78 6.25 9.23
N VAL A 79 -4.01 7.32 9.45
CA VAL A 79 -4.05 8.52 8.59
C VAL A 79 -3.61 8.16 7.17
N ILE A 80 -2.50 7.43 7.01
CA ILE A 80 -2.04 6.94 5.69
C ILE A 80 -3.13 6.09 5.03
N MET A 81 -3.75 5.16 5.76
CA MET A 81 -4.83 4.34 5.24
C MET A 81 -6.02 5.20 4.78
N GLY A 82 -6.42 6.20 5.57
CA GLY A 82 -7.49 7.13 5.20
C GLY A 82 -7.16 7.98 3.96
N VAL A 83 -5.92 8.46 3.83
CA VAL A 83 -5.45 9.19 2.64
C VAL A 83 -5.47 8.29 1.41
N LEU A 84 -5.05 7.02 1.55
CA LEU A 84 -5.05 6.06 0.43
C LEU A 84 -6.47 5.74 -0.04
N VAL A 85 -7.42 5.58 0.89
CA VAL A 85 -8.84 5.40 0.58
C VAL A 85 -9.42 6.65 -0.12
N TYR A 86 -9.06 7.84 0.36
CA TYR A 86 -9.46 9.09 -0.30
C TYR A 86 -8.92 9.16 -1.74
N TYR A 87 -7.66 8.79 -1.93
CA TYR A 87 -7.02 8.75 -3.24
C TYR A 87 -7.71 7.75 -4.19
N ILE A 88 -7.98 6.52 -3.73
CA ILE A 88 -8.69 5.50 -4.51
C ILE A 88 -10.10 5.99 -4.90
N LYS A 89 -10.83 6.58 -3.94
CA LYS A 89 -12.17 7.13 -4.20
C LYS A 89 -12.14 8.23 -5.26
N HIS A 90 -11.05 9.00 -5.34
CA HIS A 90 -10.91 10.03 -6.35
C HIS A 90 -10.64 9.44 -7.74
N ILE A 91 -9.79 8.42 -7.83
CA ILE A 91 -9.41 7.74 -9.07
C ILE A 91 -10.56 6.94 -9.70
N SER A 92 -11.36 6.24 -8.89
CA SER A 92 -12.43 5.39 -9.43
C SER A 92 -13.59 6.15 -10.08
N ARG A 93 -13.68 7.48 -9.92
CA ARG A 93 -14.75 8.28 -10.53
C ARG A 93 -14.53 8.57 -12.02
N GLU A 94 -13.31 8.40 -12.52
CA GLU A 94 -12.98 8.72 -13.91
C GLU A 94 -13.28 7.57 -14.89
N VAL A 95 -13.43 6.34 -14.39
CA VAL A 95 -13.76 5.18 -15.23
C VAL A 95 -15.27 5.16 -15.52
N GLN A 96 -15.68 5.87 -16.57
CA GLN A 96 -17.04 5.79 -17.08
C GLN A 96 -17.27 4.41 -17.73
N PRO A 97 -18.42 3.75 -17.49
CA PRO A 97 -18.79 2.56 -18.24
C PRO A 97 -18.87 2.89 -19.73
N PHE A 98 -18.32 2.00 -20.57
CA PHE A 98 -18.25 2.21 -22.02
C PHE A 98 -19.65 2.13 -22.64
N GLU A 99 -20.25 3.28 -22.90
CA GLU A 99 -21.58 3.42 -23.50
C GLU A 99 -21.48 4.03 -24.91
N PRO A 100 -21.50 3.21 -25.98
CA PRO A 100 -21.22 3.67 -27.35
C PRO A 100 -22.13 4.81 -27.83
N PHE A 101 -23.42 4.74 -27.51
CA PHE A 101 -24.41 5.76 -27.89
C PHE A 101 -24.15 7.08 -27.17
N SER A 102 -23.87 7.03 -25.86
CA SER A 102 -23.56 8.21 -25.04
C SER A 102 -22.27 8.90 -25.48
N ILE A 103 -21.24 8.12 -25.86
CA ILE A 103 -19.96 8.66 -26.38
C ILE A 103 -20.18 9.43 -27.69
N LEU A 104 -21.05 8.93 -28.57
CA LEU A 104 -21.40 9.62 -29.82
C LEU A 104 -22.44 10.74 -29.63
N GLY A 105 -23.01 10.88 -28.42
CA GLY A 105 -24.06 11.84 -28.11
C GLY A 105 -25.41 11.51 -28.76
N LEU A 106 -25.72 10.22 -28.91
CA LEU A 106 -26.94 9.70 -29.51
C LEU A 106 -27.81 8.99 -28.45
N GLU A 107 -29.10 8.90 -28.73
CA GLU A 107 -30.00 8.08 -27.92
C GLU A 107 -29.79 6.58 -28.20
N PRO A 108 -30.02 5.71 -27.20
CA PRO A 108 -29.98 4.27 -27.40
C PRO A 108 -30.96 3.83 -28.49
N GLY A 109 -30.46 3.12 -29.51
CA GLY A 109 -31.28 2.68 -30.65
C GLY A 109 -31.34 3.63 -31.84
N ALA A 110 -30.46 4.64 -31.89
CA ALA A 110 -30.27 5.49 -33.07
C ALA A 110 -29.95 4.65 -34.34
N SER A 111 -30.36 5.17 -35.50
CA SER A 111 -30.16 4.49 -36.78
C SER A 111 -28.70 4.54 -37.26
N ASP A 112 -28.28 3.58 -38.08
CA ASP A 112 -26.94 3.54 -38.69
C ASP A 112 -26.57 4.84 -39.42
N SER A 113 -27.57 5.53 -39.98
CA SER A 113 -27.38 6.81 -40.66
C SER A 113 -27.00 7.94 -39.70
N GLU A 114 -27.59 7.96 -38.51
CA GLU A 114 -27.32 8.93 -37.45
C GLU A 114 -25.96 8.64 -36.80
N ILE A 115 -25.65 7.37 -36.57
CA ILE A 115 -24.35 6.91 -36.05
C ILE A 115 -23.21 7.40 -36.97
N LYS A 116 -23.33 7.20 -38.28
CA LYS A 116 -22.33 7.66 -39.26
C LYS A 116 -22.20 9.18 -39.27
N LYS A 117 -23.33 9.90 -39.16
CA LYS A 117 -23.33 11.37 -39.14
C LYS A 117 -22.68 11.93 -37.87
N ALA A 118 -22.97 11.36 -36.71
CA ALA A 118 -22.39 11.73 -35.43
C ALA A 118 -20.87 11.46 -35.41
N TYR A 119 -20.46 10.26 -35.85
CA TYR A 119 -19.05 9.91 -35.99
C TYR A 119 -18.32 10.92 -36.87
N ARG A 120 -18.83 11.22 -38.07
CA ARG A 120 -18.18 12.19 -38.97
C ARG A 120 -18.02 13.58 -38.34
N ARG A 121 -19.00 14.04 -37.54
CA ARG A 121 -18.93 15.32 -36.83
C ARG A 121 -17.81 15.31 -35.79
N LEU A 122 -17.77 14.28 -34.95
CA LEU A 122 -16.80 14.14 -33.86
C LEU A 122 -15.39 13.88 -34.40
N SER A 123 -15.24 13.07 -35.44
CA SER A 123 -13.96 12.80 -36.08
C SER A 123 -13.30 14.07 -36.60
N ILE A 124 -14.05 15.03 -37.13
CA ILE A 124 -13.47 16.31 -37.60
C ILE A 124 -13.00 17.16 -36.41
N GLN A 125 -13.71 17.11 -35.28
CA GLN A 125 -13.42 17.90 -34.09
C GLN A 125 -12.19 17.37 -33.32
N TYR A 126 -12.01 16.06 -33.27
CA TYR A 126 -10.95 15.39 -32.50
C TYR A 126 -9.86 14.76 -33.39
N HIS A 127 -9.81 15.10 -34.69
CA HIS A 127 -8.76 14.58 -35.58
C HIS A 127 -7.39 15.12 -35.16
N PRO A 128 -6.32 14.29 -35.09
CA PRO A 128 -4.98 14.74 -34.70
C PRO A 128 -4.39 15.81 -35.63
N ASP A 129 -4.81 15.83 -36.89
CA ASP A 129 -4.40 16.86 -37.86
C ASP A 129 -5.05 18.23 -37.61
N LYS A 130 -6.26 18.25 -37.05
CA LYS A 130 -7.03 19.49 -36.82
C LYS A 130 -6.95 19.99 -35.39
N ASN A 131 -6.72 19.08 -34.44
CA ASN A 131 -6.53 19.37 -33.04
C ASN A 131 -5.18 18.80 -32.57
N PRO A 132 -4.18 19.66 -32.27
CA PRO A 132 -2.88 19.22 -31.79
C PRO A 132 -2.89 18.77 -30.32
N ASP A 133 -4.00 18.86 -29.60
CA ASP A 133 -4.09 18.43 -28.20
C ASP A 133 -3.92 16.90 -28.09
N PRO A 134 -2.97 16.41 -27.27
CA PRO A 134 -2.72 14.98 -27.12
C PRO A 134 -3.92 14.26 -26.49
N GLU A 135 -4.65 14.92 -25.58
CA GLU A 135 -5.86 14.39 -24.95
C GLU A 135 -7.03 14.23 -25.94
N ALA A 136 -7.12 15.11 -26.94
CA ALA A 136 -8.16 15.00 -27.97
C ALA A 136 -7.93 13.78 -28.86
N ASN A 137 -6.67 13.49 -29.19
CA ASN A 137 -6.29 12.34 -29.98
C ASN A 137 -6.51 11.02 -29.22
N THR A 138 -6.12 10.95 -27.94
CA THR A 138 -6.41 9.76 -27.12
C THR A 138 -7.91 9.55 -26.99
N TYR A 139 -8.69 10.62 -26.75
CA TYR A 139 -10.14 10.53 -26.66
C TYR A 139 -10.78 9.98 -27.96
N PHE A 140 -10.29 10.43 -29.12
CA PHE A 140 -10.76 9.96 -30.42
C PHE A 140 -10.52 8.47 -30.62
N VAL A 141 -9.29 8.00 -30.39
CA VAL A 141 -8.91 6.60 -30.61
C VAL A 141 -9.58 5.69 -29.58
N ASP A 142 -9.58 6.09 -28.30
CA ASP A 142 -10.02 5.21 -27.22
C ASP A 142 -11.53 5.16 -27.02
N PHE A 143 -12.26 6.25 -27.33
CA PHE A 143 -13.71 6.30 -27.14
C PHE A 143 -14.47 6.40 -28.46
N ILE A 144 -14.23 7.44 -29.27
CA ILE A 144 -15.05 7.71 -30.47
C ILE A 144 -14.92 6.60 -31.52
N SER A 145 -13.69 6.19 -31.83
CA SER A 145 -13.42 5.15 -32.83
C SER A 145 -13.96 3.79 -32.37
N LYS A 146 -13.73 3.42 -31.10
CA LYS A 146 -14.25 2.16 -30.53
C LYS A 146 -15.77 2.15 -30.49
N ALA A 147 -16.41 3.26 -30.12
CA ALA A 147 -17.87 3.36 -30.08
C ALA A 147 -18.50 3.17 -31.47
N TYR A 148 -17.91 3.77 -32.50
CA TYR A 148 -18.37 3.58 -33.88
C TYR A 148 -18.20 2.14 -34.35
N GLN A 149 -17.06 1.51 -34.04
CA GLN A 149 -16.81 0.10 -34.37
C GLN A 149 -17.79 -0.83 -33.66
N ALA A 150 -18.05 -0.59 -32.37
CA ALA A 150 -19.01 -1.34 -31.57
C ALA A 150 -20.42 -1.38 -32.17
N LEU A 151 -20.85 -0.28 -32.79
CA LEU A 151 -22.20 -0.14 -33.34
C LEU A 151 -22.31 -0.54 -34.81
N THR A 152 -21.22 -0.43 -35.58
CA THR A 152 -21.25 -0.63 -37.04
C THR A 152 -20.94 -2.08 -37.44
N ASP A 153 -20.02 -2.74 -36.73
CA ASP A 153 -19.61 -4.11 -37.06
C ASP A 153 -20.55 -5.13 -36.40
N PRO A 154 -21.17 -6.05 -37.15
CA PRO A 154 -22.11 -7.04 -36.59
C PRO A 154 -21.47 -7.90 -35.49
N THR A 155 -20.18 -8.24 -35.62
CA THR A 155 -19.51 -9.09 -34.62
C THR A 155 -19.27 -8.32 -33.32
N SER A 156 -18.82 -7.07 -33.44
CA SER A 156 -18.61 -6.16 -32.30
C SER A 156 -19.93 -5.81 -31.59
N ARG A 157 -21.04 -5.71 -32.34
CA ARG A 157 -22.37 -5.43 -31.78
C ARG A 157 -22.91 -6.61 -30.97
N GLU A 158 -22.81 -7.82 -31.50
CA GLU A 158 -23.17 -9.04 -30.75
C GLU A 158 -22.32 -9.19 -29.48
N ASN A 159 -21.02 -8.92 -29.59
CA ASN A 159 -20.11 -8.90 -28.46
C ASN A 159 -20.51 -7.88 -27.39
N PHE A 160 -20.87 -6.67 -27.80
CA PHE A 160 -21.35 -5.62 -26.89
C PHE A 160 -22.66 -6.03 -26.21
N GLU A 161 -23.62 -6.58 -26.95
CA GLU A 161 -24.90 -7.05 -26.39
C GLU A 161 -24.70 -8.19 -25.37
N LYS A 162 -23.70 -9.05 -25.58
CA LYS A 162 -23.45 -10.23 -24.74
C LYS A 162 -22.49 -9.98 -23.56
N TYR A 163 -21.52 -9.09 -23.73
CA TYR A 163 -20.43 -8.88 -22.77
C TYR A 163 -20.32 -7.43 -22.27
N GLY A 164 -21.08 -6.49 -22.84
CA GLY A 164 -20.98 -5.06 -22.53
C GLY A 164 -19.73 -4.38 -23.08
N HIS A 165 -18.97 -5.05 -23.97
CA HIS A 165 -17.73 -4.53 -24.55
C HIS A 165 -17.57 -4.95 -26.02
N PRO A 166 -17.10 -4.07 -26.93
CA PRO A 166 -16.96 -4.38 -28.36
C PRO A 166 -15.98 -5.51 -28.65
N ASP A 167 -14.89 -5.59 -27.89
CA ASP A 167 -13.86 -6.64 -28.02
C ASP A 167 -14.32 -8.04 -27.57
N GLY A 168 -15.57 -8.18 -27.10
CA GLY A 168 -16.14 -9.45 -26.66
C GLY A 168 -15.72 -9.86 -25.26
N ARG A 169 -15.61 -11.16 -25.01
CA ARG A 169 -15.20 -11.69 -23.72
C ARG A 169 -13.76 -11.27 -23.44
N GLN A 170 -13.58 -10.24 -22.63
CA GLN A 170 -12.26 -9.89 -22.12
C GLN A 170 -11.70 -11.11 -21.38
N GLY A 171 -10.62 -11.68 -21.91
CA GLY A 171 -9.90 -12.75 -21.26
C GLY A 171 -9.49 -12.27 -19.87
N LEU A 172 -9.55 -13.14 -18.87
CA LEU A 172 -9.10 -12.81 -17.52
C LEU A 172 -7.58 -12.63 -17.54
N GLN A 173 -7.13 -11.44 -17.95
CA GLN A 173 -5.72 -11.12 -18.05
C GLN A 173 -5.24 -10.84 -16.64
N MET A 174 -4.57 -11.82 -16.03
CA MET A 174 -3.99 -11.68 -14.71
C MET A 174 -2.79 -10.73 -14.79
N GLY A 175 -3.05 -9.43 -14.71
CA GLY A 175 -2.02 -8.42 -14.50
C GLY A 175 -1.47 -8.52 -13.08
N ILE A 176 -0.15 -8.47 -12.95
CA ILE A 176 0.47 -8.21 -11.65
C ILE A 176 0.12 -6.76 -11.32
N ALA A 177 -0.48 -6.49 -10.15
CA ALA A 177 -0.84 -5.14 -9.70
C ALA A 177 0.38 -4.27 -9.34
N LEU A 178 1.52 -4.47 -10.01
CA LEU A 178 2.75 -3.73 -9.82
C LEU A 178 2.88 -2.66 -10.91
N PRO A 179 3.12 -1.39 -10.54
CA PRO A 179 3.25 -0.32 -11.52
C PRO A 179 4.53 -0.49 -12.35
N GLN A 180 4.48 -0.05 -13.60
CA GLN A 180 5.56 -0.25 -14.57
C GLN A 180 6.90 0.38 -14.14
N PHE A 181 6.87 1.44 -13.31
CA PHE A 181 8.10 2.05 -12.77
C PHE A 181 8.90 1.12 -11.84
N LEU A 182 8.26 0.08 -11.25
CA LEU A 182 8.95 -0.92 -10.44
C LEU A 182 9.53 -2.06 -11.27
N LEU A 183 8.99 -2.32 -12.46
CA LEU A 183 9.40 -3.39 -13.36
C LEU A 183 10.51 -2.96 -14.34
N ASN A 184 10.61 -1.67 -14.63
CA ASN A 184 11.74 -1.13 -15.38
C ASN A 184 12.97 -1.10 -14.46
N ILE A 185 13.83 -2.11 -14.59
CA ILE A 185 15.07 -2.32 -13.83
C ILE A 185 16.12 -1.23 -14.13
N ASP A 186 15.85 -0.37 -15.11
CA ASP A 186 16.74 0.71 -15.54
C ASP A 186 16.64 1.93 -14.61
N GLY A 187 17.29 1.83 -13.44
CA GLY A 187 17.88 2.99 -12.75
C GLY A 187 17.22 3.50 -11.46
N ALA A 188 15.95 3.16 -11.17
CA ALA A 188 15.28 3.65 -9.95
C ALA A 188 15.17 2.60 -8.82
N SER A 189 15.08 1.31 -9.16
CA SER A 189 14.91 0.21 -8.19
C SER A 189 16.21 -0.24 -7.52
N GLY A 190 17.37 0.04 -8.13
CA GLY A 190 18.68 -0.19 -7.51
C GLY A 190 18.86 0.56 -6.18
N GLY A 191 18.23 1.74 -6.04
CA GLY A 191 18.25 2.50 -4.78
C GLY A 191 17.38 1.88 -3.68
N VAL A 192 16.31 1.15 -4.02
CA VAL A 192 15.39 0.54 -3.05
C VAL A 192 16.00 -0.72 -2.42
N LEU A 193 16.74 -1.53 -3.20
CA LEU A 193 17.47 -2.68 -2.68
C LEU A 193 18.60 -2.26 -1.74
N LEU A 194 19.39 -1.25 -2.12
CA LEU A 194 20.47 -0.73 -1.30
C LEU A 194 19.97 -0.04 -0.01
N ALA A 195 18.79 0.61 -0.06
CA ALA A 195 18.16 1.20 1.11
C ALA A 195 17.59 0.15 2.08
N TRP A 196 17.05 -0.97 1.57
CA TRP A 196 16.55 -2.06 2.40
C TRP A 196 17.69 -2.78 3.13
N ASP A 197 18.80 -3.06 2.44
CA ASP A 197 19.98 -3.66 3.05
C ASP A 197 20.59 -2.73 4.12
N SER A 198 20.60 -1.41 3.87
CA SER A 198 21.09 -0.41 4.82
C SER A 198 20.17 -0.24 6.04
N TRP A 199 18.84 -0.28 5.86
CA TRP A 199 17.88 -0.17 6.97
C TRP A 199 17.85 -1.43 7.85
N SER A 200 18.05 -2.62 7.27
CA SER A 200 18.13 -3.88 8.02
C SER A 200 19.34 -3.90 8.97
N LEU A 201 20.49 -3.38 8.51
CA LEU A 201 21.70 -3.17 9.33
C LEU A 201 21.51 -2.11 10.42
N TYR A 202 20.78 -1.02 10.15
CA TYR A 202 20.50 0.04 11.12
C TYR A 202 19.49 -0.38 12.21
N SER A 203 18.49 -1.17 11.83
CA SER A 203 17.48 -1.67 12.78
C SER A 203 18.03 -2.77 13.70
N PHE A 204 18.98 -3.60 13.22
CA PHE A 204 19.68 -4.61 14.03
C PHE A 204 20.66 -3.98 15.05
N THR A 205 21.28 -2.84 14.69
CA THR A 205 22.17 -2.10 15.59
C THR A 205 21.40 -1.27 16.63
N LEU A 206 20.18 -0.79 16.33
CA LEU A 206 19.34 -0.06 17.29
C LEU A 206 18.66 -0.95 18.35
N ASP A 207 18.30 -2.21 18.03
CA ASP A 207 17.74 -3.15 19.01
C ASP A 207 18.82 -3.70 19.97
N SER A 208 20.06 -3.80 19.50
CA SER A 208 21.23 -4.19 20.31
C SER A 208 21.70 -3.08 21.28
N GLY A 209 21.26 -1.82 21.08
CA GLY A 209 21.71 -0.66 21.86
C GLY A 209 20.88 -0.33 23.11
N CYS A 210 19.71 -0.95 23.32
CA CYS A 210 18.77 -0.55 24.38
C CYS A 210 18.46 -1.61 25.45
N HIS A 211 19.25 -2.69 25.55
CA HIS A 211 19.12 -3.68 26.63
C HIS A 211 20.33 -3.76 27.59
N LEU A 212 21.12 -2.69 27.66
CA LEU A 212 22.14 -2.51 28.70
C LEU A 212 21.53 -1.84 29.94
N SER A 213 20.60 -2.53 30.61
CA SER A 213 20.13 -2.14 31.94
C SER A 213 20.37 -3.28 32.93
N LEU A 214 21.60 -3.33 33.46
CA LEU A 214 22.04 -3.72 34.82
C LEU A 214 21.53 -5.01 35.51
N LYS A 215 20.67 -5.84 34.92
CA LYS A 215 20.16 -7.07 35.56
C LYS A 215 20.87 -8.36 35.14
N VAL A 216 21.70 -8.34 34.10
CA VAL A 216 22.34 -9.54 33.54
C VAL A 216 23.70 -9.85 34.20
N ILE A 217 24.35 -8.87 34.83
CA ILE A 217 25.67 -9.03 35.48
C ILE A 217 25.64 -10.03 36.66
N LYS A 218 24.48 -10.26 37.30
CA LYS A 218 24.41 -11.16 38.46
C LYS A 218 24.11 -12.63 38.12
N VAL A 219 23.73 -12.92 36.87
CA VAL A 219 23.41 -14.30 36.42
C VAL A 219 24.54 -14.90 35.59
N TYR A 220 25.31 -14.09 34.85
CA TYR A 220 26.44 -14.57 34.04
C TYR A 220 27.78 -14.66 34.78
N GLY A 221 27.85 -14.23 36.04
CA GLY A 221 29.03 -14.44 36.91
C GLY A 221 29.30 -15.91 37.30
N LYS A 222 28.43 -16.87 36.93
CA LYS A 222 28.59 -18.30 37.23
C LYS A 222 28.70 -19.23 36.02
N LEU A 223 28.57 -18.73 34.80
CA LEU A 223 28.76 -19.55 33.57
C LEU A 223 30.01 -19.17 32.76
N CYS A 224 30.70 -18.08 33.10
CA CYS A 224 31.88 -17.63 32.36
C CYS A 224 33.19 -18.38 32.69
N HIS A 225 33.15 -19.37 33.60
CA HIS A 225 34.32 -20.21 33.93
C HIS A 225 34.33 -21.56 33.21
N ALA A 226 33.31 -21.89 32.41
CA ALA A 226 33.19 -23.20 31.75
C ALA A 226 33.40 -23.18 30.22
N SER A 227 33.22 -22.04 29.55
CA SER A 227 33.35 -21.97 28.07
C SER A 227 34.68 -21.42 27.55
N ASN A 228 35.50 -20.78 28.39
CA ASN A 228 36.83 -20.26 27.98
C ASN A 228 37.95 -21.31 27.98
N VAL A 229 37.70 -22.54 28.42
CA VAL A 229 38.69 -23.64 28.36
C VAL A 229 38.63 -24.40 27.03
N ILE A 230 37.48 -24.41 26.35
CA ILE A 230 37.29 -25.22 25.13
C ILE A 230 37.75 -24.47 23.87
N TYR A 231 37.62 -23.15 23.82
CA TYR A 231 38.03 -22.36 22.64
C TYR A 231 39.53 -22.10 22.55
N ILE A 232 40.26 -22.16 23.67
CA ILE A 232 41.73 -21.96 23.69
C ILE A 232 42.49 -23.23 23.29
N LEU A 233 41.91 -24.42 23.47
CA LEU A 233 42.55 -25.69 23.08
C LEU A 233 42.43 -26.03 21.59
N LEU A 234 41.40 -25.54 20.89
CA LEU A 234 41.19 -25.83 19.46
C LEU A 234 41.88 -24.85 18.50
N LEU A 235 42.39 -23.71 19.00
CA LEU A 235 43.14 -22.73 18.19
C LEU A 235 44.66 -22.90 18.24
N HIS A 236 45.18 -23.82 19.06
CA HIS A 236 46.62 -24.10 19.17
C HIS A 236 47.10 -25.21 18.22
N GLU A 237 46.20 -25.97 17.58
CA GLU A 237 46.56 -27.11 16.71
C GLU A 237 46.64 -26.77 15.20
N THR A 238 46.21 -25.58 14.78
CA THR A 238 46.17 -25.19 13.35
C THR A 238 47.32 -24.28 12.90
N VAL A 239 48.21 -23.84 13.81
CA VAL A 239 49.29 -22.88 13.50
C VAL A 239 50.69 -23.52 13.43
N PHE A 240 50.86 -24.80 13.78
CA PHE A 240 52.17 -25.50 13.76
C PHE A 240 52.35 -26.57 12.66
N GLY A 241 51.53 -26.54 11.60
CA GLY A 241 51.59 -27.51 10.50
C GLY A 241 52.37 -27.06 9.24
N SER A 242 53.29 -26.10 9.33
CA SER A 242 54.03 -25.61 8.16
C SER A 242 55.50 -25.27 8.44
N GLN A 243 56.24 -26.24 8.98
CA GLN A 243 57.70 -26.36 8.81
C GLN A 243 58.08 -27.83 9.03
N VAL A 244 58.31 -28.55 7.92
CA VAL A 244 59.23 -29.68 7.64
C VAL A 244 58.67 -30.46 6.46
#